data_AF-A0A023FFP8-F1
#
_entry.id   AF-A0A023FFP8-F1
#
_cell.length_a   1.000
_cell.length_b   1.000
_cell.length_c   1.000
_cell.angle_alpha   90.00
_cell.angle_beta   90.00
_cell.angle_gamma   90.00
#
_symmetry.space_group_name_H-M   'P 1'
#
loop_
_entity.id
_entity.type
_entity.pdbx_description
1 polymer ?
#
loop_
_entity_poly.entity_id
_entity_poly.type
_entity_poly.pdbx_seq_one_letter_code
_entity_poly.pdbx_strand_id
1 'polypeptide(L)'
;KGHSRTSFYVQLHSWPQPQVRSGSFVYNVDLGIENWEPRRDELDVLSGMGRRLATKPHHFERLEVDASVALQMFEDNKYKAEQIPRIAATSPSGNTVTLYRLLDHVDISSGPMIGSVDHMGRFKVVSVHAMDTSVGLLYRFQGLAIPSSFSISEFAYSVCCERAQRMNFTGLPQTESEAGEEPTEDNVHFEAMSAEDEHVKSETTSNSVTAATKDSATATSQRTSA
;
A
#
# COMPACT_ATOMS: atom_id res chain seq x y z
N LYS A 1 3.49 21.25 36.05
CA LYS A 1 2.09 20.83 35.78
C LYS A 1 2.15 19.42 35.18
N GLY A 2 1.73 18.43 35.95
CA GLY A 2 1.81 17.02 35.56
C GLY A 2 0.89 16.73 34.38
N HIS A 3 1.46 16.25 33.28
CA HIS A 3 0.68 15.61 32.23
C HIS A 3 0.27 14.26 32.77
N SER A 4 -1.03 14.09 33.07
CA SER A 4 -1.61 12.78 33.27
C SER A 4 -1.36 11.98 31.99
N ARG A 5 -0.40 11.04 32.01
CA ARG A 5 -0.23 10.08 30.92
C ARG A 5 -1.40 9.13 31.02
N THR A 6 -2.47 9.41 30.30
CA THR A 6 -3.56 8.45 30.13
C THR A 6 -2.97 7.25 29.41
N SER A 7 -2.82 6.14 30.13
CA SER A 7 -2.30 4.89 29.58
C SER A 7 -3.42 4.20 28.83
N PHE A 8 -3.53 4.46 27.53
CA PHE A 8 -4.43 3.70 26.65
C PHE A 8 -3.77 2.39 26.28
N TYR A 9 -4.49 1.28 26.43
CA TYR A 9 -3.99 -0.04 26.12
C TYR A 9 -4.42 -0.41 24.69
N VAL A 10 -3.49 -0.32 23.75
CA VAL A 10 -3.70 -0.62 22.34
C VAL A 10 -3.65 -2.13 22.12
N GLN A 11 -4.71 -2.70 21.54
CA GLN A 11 -4.78 -4.13 21.24
C GLN A 11 -4.83 -4.39 19.74
N LEU A 12 -3.87 -5.18 19.28
CA LEU A 12 -3.77 -5.58 17.88
C LEU A 12 -4.72 -6.75 17.60
N HIS A 13 -5.64 -6.60 16.63
CA HIS A 13 -6.69 -7.59 16.36
C HIS A 13 -6.37 -8.50 15.17
N SER A 14 -6.34 -7.98 13.95
CA SER A 14 -6.25 -8.83 12.76
C SER A 14 -5.45 -8.23 11.60
N TRP A 15 -4.79 -9.13 10.87
CA TRP A 15 -3.89 -8.87 9.76
C TRP A 15 -4.29 -9.82 8.60
N PRO A 16 -5.31 -9.46 7.79
CA PRO A 16 -5.77 -10.35 6.74
C PRO A 16 -4.66 -10.57 5.70
N GLN A 17 -4.70 -11.71 5.01
CA GLN A 17 -3.74 -11.98 3.95
C GLN A 17 -3.76 -10.84 2.92
N PRO A 18 -2.60 -10.30 2.52
CA PRO A 18 -2.54 -9.15 1.62
C PRO A 18 -3.19 -9.46 0.26
N GLN A 19 -4.11 -8.59 -0.17
CA GLN A 19 -4.69 -8.65 -1.51
C GLN A 19 -4.15 -7.48 -2.34
N VAL A 20 -3.14 -7.72 -3.17
CA VAL A 20 -2.39 -6.65 -3.87
C VAL A 20 -3.30 -5.73 -4.70
N ARG A 21 -4.33 -6.28 -5.36
CA ARG A 21 -5.28 -5.53 -6.19
C ARG A 21 -6.15 -4.54 -5.40
N SER A 22 -6.28 -4.71 -4.08
CA SER A 22 -7.01 -3.76 -3.23
C SER A 22 -6.35 -2.37 -3.17
N GLY A 23 -5.03 -2.32 -3.42
CA GLY A 23 -4.24 -1.08 -3.43
C GLY A 23 -3.68 -0.65 -2.08
N SER A 24 -3.97 -1.38 -0.98
CA SER A 24 -3.41 -1.09 0.34
C SER A 24 -3.21 -2.36 1.17
N PHE A 25 -2.27 -2.33 2.11
CA PHE A 25 -2.24 -3.29 3.22
C PHE A 25 -3.06 -2.75 4.38
N VAL A 26 -3.59 -3.63 5.22
CA VAL A 26 -4.46 -3.26 6.34
C VAL A 26 -4.05 -3.94 7.64
N TYR A 27 -4.28 -3.26 8.75
CA TYR A 27 -4.15 -3.82 10.09
C TYR A 27 -5.26 -3.27 10.99
N ASN A 28 -5.98 -4.14 11.69
CA ASN A 28 -7.08 -3.73 12.57
C ASN A 28 -6.60 -3.62 14.03
N VAL A 29 -6.94 -2.52 14.68
CA VAL A 29 -6.48 -2.16 16.02
C VAL A 29 -7.65 -1.67 16.87
N ASP A 30 -7.77 -2.18 18.09
CA ASP A 30 -8.59 -1.58 19.15
C ASP A 30 -7.71 -0.57 19.90
N LEU A 31 -8.05 0.70 19.81
CA LEU A 31 -7.30 1.77 20.47
C LEU A 31 -7.71 1.97 21.93
N GLY A 32 -8.86 1.44 22.35
CA GLY A 32 -9.46 1.76 23.65
C GLY A 32 -9.84 3.24 23.81
N ILE A 33 -10.04 3.97 22.70
CA ILE A 33 -10.41 5.38 22.69
C ILE A 33 -11.74 5.51 21.95
N GLU A 34 -12.75 6.06 22.62
CA GLU A 34 -14.04 6.37 22.00
C GLU A 34 -13.95 7.66 21.17
N ASN A 35 -14.62 7.68 20.01
CA ASN A 35 -14.76 8.86 19.14
C ASN A 35 -13.42 9.49 18.69
N TRP A 36 -12.33 8.73 18.65
CA TRP A 36 -11.09 9.21 18.05
C TRP A 36 -11.25 9.27 16.53
N GLU A 37 -10.87 10.41 15.95
CA GLU A 37 -10.81 10.63 14.52
C GLU A 37 -9.35 10.80 14.08
N PRO A 38 -8.91 10.10 13.02
CA PRO A 38 -7.54 10.16 12.55
C PRO A 38 -7.22 11.54 11.99
N ARG A 39 -6.17 12.18 12.52
CA ARG A 39 -5.66 13.42 11.92
C ARG A 39 -4.48 13.16 11.00
N ARG A 40 -4.36 13.99 9.97
CA ARG A 40 -3.30 13.87 8.95
C ARG A 40 -1.90 13.95 9.54
N ASP A 41 -1.67 14.83 10.50
CA ASP A 41 -0.39 14.98 11.20
C ASP A 41 -0.01 13.71 11.98
N GLU A 42 -0.97 13.02 12.60
CA GLU A 42 -0.73 11.75 13.30
C GLU A 42 -0.32 10.65 12.32
N LEU A 43 -1.01 10.56 11.17
CA LEU A 43 -0.67 9.59 10.13
C LEU A 43 0.71 9.87 9.51
N ASP A 44 1.08 11.15 9.35
CA ASP A 44 2.40 11.54 8.87
C ASP A 44 3.50 11.19 9.86
N VAL A 45 3.25 11.34 11.17
CA VAL A 45 4.16 10.89 12.25
C VAL A 45 4.33 9.37 12.21
N LEU A 46 3.23 8.60 12.17
CA LEU A 46 3.29 7.14 12.07
C LEU A 46 4.04 6.68 10.81
N SER A 47 3.79 7.34 9.68
CA SER A 47 4.50 7.08 8.43
C SER A 47 6.00 7.39 8.57
N GLY A 48 6.36 8.47 9.27
CA GLY A 48 7.74 8.82 9.58
C GLY A 48 8.44 7.77 10.46
N MET A 49 7.73 7.22 11.46
CA MET A 49 8.24 6.14 12.31
C MET A 49 8.54 4.88 11.50
N GLY A 50 7.64 4.47 10.60
CA GLY A 50 7.86 3.31 9.73
C GLY A 50 9.03 3.52 8.75
N ARG A 51 9.16 4.71 8.16
CA ARG A 51 10.33 5.06 7.33
C ARG A 51 11.63 5.04 8.14
N ARG A 52 11.61 5.54 9.38
CA ARG A 52 12.77 5.50 10.28
C ARG A 52 13.18 4.07 10.59
N LEU A 53 12.22 3.17 10.84
CA LEU A 53 12.49 1.75 11.09
C LEU A 53 13.21 1.10 9.89
N ALA A 54 12.82 1.45 8.67
CA ALA A 54 13.43 0.94 7.44
C ALA A 54 14.83 1.52 7.12
N THR A 55 15.35 2.48 7.89
CA THR A 55 16.70 3.00 7.68
C THR A 55 17.81 2.03 8.09
N LYS A 56 17.46 0.95 8.80
CA LYS A 56 18.38 -0.07 9.29
C LYS A 56 17.91 -1.47 8.86
N PRO A 57 18.84 -2.40 8.62
CA PRO A 57 18.52 -3.77 8.23
C PRO A 57 18.10 -4.60 9.45
N HIS A 58 16.89 -4.36 9.96
CA HIS A 58 16.32 -5.17 11.02
C HIS A 58 15.67 -6.41 10.44
N HIS A 59 16.12 -7.58 10.87
CA HIS A 59 15.68 -8.87 10.34
C HIS A 59 14.46 -9.42 11.10
N PHE A 60 13.58 -10.10 10.37
CA PHE A 60 12.47 -10.85 10.95
C PHE A 60 12.96 -12.24 11.39
N GLU A 61 12.74 -12.58 12.65
CA GLU A 61 13.02 -13.90 13.21
C GLU A 61 11.72 -14.71 13.21
N ARG A 62 11.69 -15.84 12.47
CA ARG A 62 10.56 -16.77 12.47
C ARG A 62 10.69 -17.72 13.66
N LEU A 63 9.64 -17.80 14.48
CA LEU A 63 9.54 -18.69 15.61
C LEU A 63 8.33 -19.60 15.41
N GLU A 64 8.51 -20.90 15.63
CA GLU A 64 7.40 -21.85 15.69
C GLU A 64 7.31 -22.34 17.13
N VAL A 65 6.18 -22.06 17.78
CA VAL A 65 6.00 -22.29 19.21
C VAL A 65 4.71 -23.06 19.46
N ASP A 66 4.65 -23.78 20.58
CA ASP A 66 3.41 -24.41 21.03
C ASP A 66 2.33 -23.37 21.36
N ALA A 67 1.07 -23.74 21.14
CA ALA A 67 -0.07 -22.90 21.45
C ALA A 67 -0.09 -22.44 22.91
N SER A 68 0.36 -23.27 23.85
CA SER A 68 0.46 -22.92 25.28
C SER A 68 1.43 -21.77 25.53
N VAL A 69 2.58 -21.77 24.86
CA VAL A 69 3.58 -20.70 24.95
C VAL A 69 3.05 -19.43 24.29
N ALA A 70 2.44 -19.56 23.10
CA ALA A 70 1.82 -18.41 22.44
C ALA A 70 0.72 -17.76 23.31
N LEU A 71 -0.12 -18.56 23.98
CA LEU A 71 -1.15 -18.05 24.88
C LEU A 71 -0.56 -17.25 26.06
N GLN A 72 0.58 -17.70 26.60
CA GLN A 72 1.29 -16.94 27.64
C GLN A 72 1.90 -15.64 27.08
N MET A 73 2.48 -15.68 25.87
CA MET A 73 3.08 -14.49 25.25
C MET A 73 2.05 -13.40 24.93
N PHE A 74 0.81 -13.78 24.63
CA PHE A 74 -0.27 -12.87 24.25
C PHE A 74 -1.39 -12.78 25.30
N GLU A 75 -1.11 -13.09 26.57
CA GLU A 75 -2.12 -13.14 27.63
C GLU A 75 -2.87 -11.80 27.82
N ASP A 76 -2.19 -10.68 27.61
CA ASP A 76 -2.79 -9.35 27.75
C ASP A 76 -3.60 -8.90 26.52
N ASN A 77 -3.51 -9.62 25.39
CA ASN A 77 -4.25 -9.32 24.17
C ASN A 77 -5.42 -10.29 23.97
N LYS A 78 -6.62 -9.86 24.36
CA LYS A 78 -7.86 -10.66 24.30
C LYS A 78 -8.10 -11.28 22.91
N TYR A 79 -7.79 -10.52 21.85
CA TYR A 79 -8.03 -10.93 20.48
C TYR A 79 -7.09 -12.06 20.04
N LYS A 80 -5.80 -11.92 20.34
CA LYS A 80 -4.80 -12.93 19.98
C LYS A 80 -5.03 -14.20 20.80
N ALA A 81 -5.34 -14.07 22.09
CA ALA A 81 -5.69 -15.19 22.95
C ALA A 81 -6.87 -16.02 22.40
N GLU A 82 -7.90 -15.37 21.86
CA GLU A 82 -9.05 -16.04 21.23
C GLU A 82 -8.68 -16.70 19.88
N GLN A 83 -7.81 -16.07 19.09
CA GLN A 83 -7.42 -16.57 17.76
C GLN A 83 -6.43 -17.75 17.81
N ILE A 84 -5.54 -17.79 18.81
CA ILE A 84 -4.44 -18.77 18.90
C ILE A 84 -4.91 -20.23 18.80
N PRO A 85 -5.94 -20.69 19.54
CA PRO A 85 -6.39 -22.08 19.46
C PRO A 85 -6.83 -22.47 18.04
N ARG A 86 -7.53 -21.56 17.35
CA ARG A 86 -7.98 -21.79 15.98
C ARG A 86 -6.81 -21.84 15.01
N ILE A 87 -5.83 -20.95 15.15
CA ILE A 87 -4.62 -20.93 14.31
C ILE A 87 -3.80 -22.21 14.52
N ALA A 88 -3.59 -22.61 15.77
CA ALA A 88 -2.84 -23.81 16.12
C ALA A 88 -3.47 -25.09 15.53
N ALA A 89 -4.81 -25.22 15.61
CA ALA A 89 -5.54 -26.36 15.05
C ALA A 89 -5.40 -26.49 13.53
N THR A 90 -5.15 -25.39 12.82
CA THR A 90 -4.91 -25.39 11.36
C THR A 90 -3.46 -25.67 10.96
N SER A 91 -2.54 -25.72 11.93
CA SER A 91 -1.13 -26.00 11.66
C SER A 91 -0.91 -27.48 11.32
N PRO A 92 0.19 -27.84 10.60
CA PRO A 92 0.49 -29.24 10.28
C PRO A 92 0.65 -30.14 11.51
N SER A 93 1.12 -29.58 12.63
CA SER A 93 1.26 -30.30 13.91
C SER A 93 -0.04 -30.33 14.73
N GLY A 94 -1.02 -29.49 14.39
CA GLY A 94 -2.26 -29.29 15.14
C GLY A 94 -2.09 -28.54 16.46
N ASN A 95 -0.88 -28.10 16.84
CA ASN A 95 -0.61 -27.46 18.13
C ASN A 95 0.35 -26.26 18.07
N THR A 96 0.88 -25.91 16.90
CA THR A 96 1.90 -24.86 16.78
C THR A 96 1.37 -23.57 16.17
N VAL A 97 1.90 -22.43 16.62
CA VAL A 97 1.65 -21.11 16.03
C VAL A 97 2.96 -20.54 15.51
N THR A 98 2.93 -19.98 14.29
CA THR A 98 4.05 -19.22 13.74
C THR A 98 4.00 -17.79 14.25
N LEU A 99 5.09 -17.37 14.89
CA LEU A 99 5.33 -15.98 15.30
C LEU A 99 6.48 -15.39 14.50
N TYR A 100 6.46 -14.07 14.37
CA TYR A 100 7.56 -13.30 13.85
C TYR A 100 7.97 -12.26 14.87
N ARG A 101 9.27 -12.26 15.19
CA ARG A 101 9.88 -11.23 16.01
C ARG A 101 10.64 -10.25 15.14
N LEU A 102 10.44 -8.97 15.41
CA LEU A 102 11.21 -7.86 14.88
C LEU A 102 11.59 -6.96 16.04
N LEU A 103 12.88 -6.89 16.36
CA LEU A 103 13.39 -6.17 17.53
C LEU A 103 12.75 -6.69 18.84
N ASP A 104 12.01 -5.82 19.52
CA ASP A 104 11.27 -6.06 20.75
C ASP A 104 9.78 -6.37 20.50
N HIS A 105 9.32 -6.32 19.24
CA HIS A 105 7.96 -6.63 18.87
C HIS A 105 7.83 -8.08 18.38
N VAL A 106 6.82 -8.79 18.89
CA VAL A 106 6.45 -10.14 18.44
C VAL A 106 5.00 -10.12 18.01
N ASP A 107 4.71 -10.66 16.83
CA ASP A 107 3.34 -10.80 16.35
C ASP A 107 3.12 -12.16 15.66
N ILE A 108 1.86 -12.59 15.64
CA ILE A 108 1.42 -13.78 14.90
C ILE A 108 1.30 -13.37 13.43
N SER A 109 1.86 -14.17 12.52
CA SER A 109 1.63 -14.01 11.08
C SER A 109 1.67 -15.33 10.33
N SER A 110 1.01 -15.36 9.18
CA SER A 110 0.97 -16.53 8.29
C SER A 110 1.75 -16.25 7.00
N GLY A 111 2.39 -17.29 6.46
CA GLY A 111 3.22 -17.18 5.28
C GLY A 111 4.63 -16.62 5.57
N PRO A 112 5.47 -16.52 4.53
CA PRO A 112 6.81 -15.97 4.66
C PRO A 112 6.79 -14.43 4.83
N MET A 113 7.78 -13.91 5.55
CA MET A 113 8.05 -12.47 5.65
C MET A 113 9.23 -12.08 4.75
N ILE A 114 9.35 -10.79 4.44
CA ILE A 114 10.58 -10.24 3.87
C ILE A 114 11.76 -10.48 4.82
N GLY A 115 12.97 -10.61 4.28
CA GLY A 115 14.16 -10.94 5.10
C GLY A 115 14.60 -9.82 6.06
N SER A 116 14.34 -8.57 5.70
CA SER A 116 14.69 -7.39 6.51
C SER A 116 13.80 -6.19 6.16
N VAL A 117 13.63 -5.26 7.10
CA VAL A 117 12.75 -4.09 6.95
C VAL A 117 13.29 -3.06 5.95
N ASP A 118 14.59 -3.01 5.70
CA ASP A 118 15.21 -2.11 4.71
C ASP A 118 14.87 -2.47 3.24
N HIS A 119 14.26 -3.64 3.01
CA HIS A 119 13.63 -3.98 1.73
C HIS A 119 12.37 -3.13 1.47
N MET A 120 11.84 -2.43 2.48
CA MET A 120 10.73 -1.49 2.34
C MET A 120 11.27 -0.10 1.94
N GLY A 121 11.07 0.29 0.68
CA GLY A 121 11.59 1.55 0.14
C GLY A 121 10.70 2.76 0.42
N ARG A 122 9.45 2.74 -0.07
CA ARG A 122 8.43 3.74 0.28
C ARG A 122 7.49 3.14 1.30
N PHE A 123 7.06 3.95 2.27
CA PHE A 123 6.08 3.56 3.29
C PHE A 123 5.24 4.76 3.71
N LYS A 124 3.92 4.56 3.73
CA LYS A 124 2.96 5.56 4.20
C LYS A 124 1.71 4.88 4.76
N VAL A 125 1.28 5.32 5.94
CA VAL A 125 -0.07 5.09 6.45
C VAL A 125 -0.96 6.16 5.81
N VAL A 126 -1.96 5.74 5.04
CA VAL A 126 -2.72 6.62 4.14
C VAL A 126 -4.08 7.03 4.68
N SER A 127 -4.75 6.12 5.40
CA SER A 127 -6.07 6.34 5.99
C SER A 127 -6.28 5.42 7.19
N VAL A 128 -7.23 5.80 8.05
CA VAL A 128 -7.73 4.95 9.13
C VAL A 128 -9.25 5.02 9.09
N HIS A 129 -9.91 3.88 9.20
CA HIS A 129 -11.36 3.79 9.17
C HIS A 129 -11.86 3.18 10.47
N ALA A 130 -12.75 3.88 11.17
CA ALA A 130 -13.48 3.31 12.29
C ALA A 130 -14.52 2.31 11.76
N MET A 131 -14.61 1.15 12.39
CA MET A 131 -15.53 0.08 12.02
C MET A 131 -16.17 -0.48 13.28
N ASP A 132 -17.49 -0.50 13.32
CA ASP A 132 -18.21 -1.24 14.35
C ASP A 132 -18.25 -2.72 13.94
N THR A 133 -17.81 -3.60 14.85
CA THR A 133 -17.71 -5.04 14.60
C THR A 133 -18.36 -5.81 15.73
N SER A 134 -18.63 -7.10 15.54
CA SER A 134 -19.21 -7.95 16.58
C SER A 134 -18.35 -8.04 17.85
N VAL A 135 -17.06 -7.69 17.76
CA VAL A 135 -16.10 -7.71 18.88
C VAL A 135 -15.80 -6.29 19.42
N GLY A 136 -16.55 -5.28 18.97
CA GLY A 136 -16.44 -3.88 19.37
C GLY A 136 -15.92 -2.96 18.28
N LEU A 137 -15.66 -1.71 18.66
CA LEU A 137 -15.11 -0.68 17.79
C LEU A 137 -13.64 -0.98 17.44
N LEU A 138 -13.35 -1.15 16.16
CA LEU A 138 -12.00 -1.35 15.64
C LEU A 138 -11.62 -0.24 14.66
N TYR A 139 -10.34 0.07 14.60
CA TYR A 139 -9.75 1.00 13.65
C TYR A 139 -8.92 0.24 12.63
N ARG A 140 -9.32 0.31 11.36
CA ARG A 140 -8.58 -0.26 10.24
C ARG A 140 -7.56 0.74 9.74
N PHE A 141 -6.30 0.53 10.07
CA PHE A 141 -5.19 1.28 9.52
C PHE A 141 -4.87 0.75 8.13
N GLN A 142 -4.78 1.65 7.14
CA GLN A 142 -4.41 1.30 5.78
C GLN A 142 -3.09 1.97 5.41
N GLY A 143 -2.26 1.25 4.67
CA GLY A 143 -1.00 1.79 4.20
C GLY A 143 -0.60 1.29 2.83
N LEU A 144 0.40 1.97 2.29
CA LEU A 144 1.06 1.65 1.03
C LEU A 144 2.56 1.53 1.27
N ALA A 145 3.14 0.43 0.80
CA ALA A 145 4.57 0.22 0.81
C ALA A 145 5.06 -0.22 -0.58
N ILE A 146 6.20 0.31 -1.00
CA ILE A 146 6.87 -0.07 -2.26
C ILE A 146 8.24 -0.62 -1.91
N PRO A 147 8.63 -1.81 -2.38
CA PRO A 147 9.94 -2.36 -2.07
C PRO A 147 11.07 -1.48 -2.61
N SER A 148 12.22 -1.45 -1.94
CA SER A 148 13.37 -0.63 -2.31
C SER A 148 13.97 -0.98 -3.67
N SER A 149 13.71 -2.18 -4.17
CA SER A 149 14.09 -2.63 -5.51
C SER A 149 13.26 -2.02 -6.65
N PHE A 150 12.14 -1.34 -6.35
CA PHE A 150 11.29 -0.71 -7.35
C PHE A 150 11.42 0.81 -7.31
N SER A 151 11.63 1.42 -8.48
CA SER A 151 11.52 2.87 -8.65
C SER A 151 10.10 3.24 -9.07
N ILE A 152 9.51 4.21 -8.40
CA ILE A 152 8.22 4.82 -8.77
C ILE A 152 8.39 6.35 -8.77
N SER A 153 7.78 7.04 -9.73
CA SER A 153 7.76 8.51 -9.73
C SER A 153 6.90 9.03 -8.58
N GLU A 154 7.18 10.24 -8.10
CA GLU A 154 6.39 10.84 -7.03
C GLU A 154 4.91 11.00 -7.43
N PHE A 155 4.66 11.33 -8.70
CA PHE A 155 3.31 11.42 -9.25
C PHE A 155 2.57 10.07 -9.18
N ALA A 156 3.17 9.00 -9.70
CA ALA A 156 2.53 7.68 -9.65
C ALA A 156 2.33 7.20 -8.20
N TYR A 157 3.31 7.46 -7.32
CA TYR A 157 3.18 7.16 -5.90
C TYR A 157 2.02 7.92 -5.25
N SER A 158 1.83 9.21 -5.57
CA SER A 158 0.69 9.98 -5.07
C SER A 158 -0.67 9.44 -5.54
N VAL A 159 -0.76 9.00 -6.80
CA VAL A 159 -1.99 8.37 -7.34
C VAL A 159 -2.30 7.07 -6.60
N CYS A 160 -1.28 6.23 -6.36
CA CYS A 160 -1.46 5.02 -5.55
C CYS A 160 -1.88 5.35 -4.12
N CYS A 161 -1.30 6.37 -3.48
CA CYS A 161 -1.70 6.79 -2.14
C CYS A 161 -3.15 7.28 -2.09
N GLU A 162 -3.60 8.06 -3.08
CA GLU A 162 -4.99 8.53 -3.16
C GLU A 162 -5.96 7.36 -3.30
N ARG A 163 -5.66 6.39 -4.18
CA ARG A 163 -6.46 5.17 -4.32
C ARG A 163 -6.51 4.35 -3.02
N ALA A 164 -5.38 4.26 -2.32
CA ALA A 164 -5.23 3.51 -1.08
C ALA A 164 -5.98 4.11 0.12
N GLN A 165 -6.48 5.34 0.03
CA GLN A 165 -7.33 5.96 1.06
C GLN A 165 -8.76 5.40 1.08
N ARG A 166 -9.21 4.78 -0.03
CA ARG A 166 -10.52 4.14 -0.09
C ARG A 166 -10.56 2.95 0.84
N MET A 167 -11.71 2.72 1.48
CA MET A 167 -11.89 1.59 2.40
C MET A 167 -11.54 0.27 1.70
N ASN A 168 -10.62 -0.46 2.31
CA ASN A 168 -10.23 -1.78 1.88
C ASN A 168 -11.00 -2.81 2.71
N PHE A 169 -11.79 -3.65 2.03
CA PHE A 169 -12.66 -4.64 2.66
C PHE A 169 -12.00 -6.03 2.82
N THR A 170 -10.72 -6.19 2.47
CA THR A 170 -10.02 -7.48 2.58
C THR A 170 -10.12 -8.03 4.00
N GLY A 171 -10.58 -9.28 4.12
CA GLY A 171 -10.75 -9.98 5.39
C GLY A 171 -11.90 -9.50 6.28
N LEU A 172 -12.77 -8.61 5.80
CA LEU A 172 -14.05 -8.32 6.45
C LEU A 172 -15.15 -9.25 5.90
N PRO A 173 -16.19 -9.56 6.69
CA PRO A 173 -17.38 -10.22 6.17
C PRO A 173 -17.99 -9.34 5.06
N GLN A 174 -18.21 -9.90 3.87
CA GLN A 174 -18.86 -9.15 2.80
C GLN A 174 -20.32 -8.88 3.19
N THR A 175 -20.72 -7.61 3.12
CA THR A 175 -22.13 -7.25 3.10
C THR A 175 -22.55 -7.24 1.62
N GLU A 176 -23.70 -7.83 1.28
CA GLU A 176 -24.14 -8.08 -0.11
C GLU A 176 -24.18 -6.84 -1.03
N SER A 177 -24.04 -5.62 -0.48
CA SER A 177 -24.04 -4.36 -1.23
C SER A 177 -22.72 -4.01 -1.94
N GLU A 178 -21.61 -4.73 -1.67
CA GLU A 178 -20.28 -4.38 -2.21
C GLU A 178 -19.67 -5.48 -3.09
N ALA A 179 -20.43 -6.53 -3.41
CA ALA A 179 -20.04 -7.60 -4.32
C ALA A 179 -20.13 -7.18 -5.81
N GLY A 180 -19.76 -5.93 -6.12
CA GLY A 180 -19.94 -5.33 -7.45
C GLY A 180 -18.76 -4.47 -7.85
N GLU A 181 -17.61 -5.10 -8.11
CA GLU A 181 -16.67 -4.76 -9.19
C GLU A 181 -15.45 -5.69 -9.07
N GLU A 182 -15.62 -6.94 -9.50
CA GLU A 182 -14.48 -7.66 -10.09
C GLU A 182 -13.99 -6.81 -11.27
N PRO A 183 -12.71 -6.42 -11.35
CA PRO A 183 -12.21 -5.70 -12.50
C PRO A 183 -12.20 -6.67 -13.69
N THR A 184 -13.26 -6.64 -14.48
CA THR A 184 -13.30 -7.28 -15.80
C THR A 184 -12.27 -6.60 -16.70
N GLU A 185 -11.66 -7.39 -17.58
CA GLU A 185 -10.58 -6.95 -18.49
C GLU A 185 -11.03 -5.89 -19.53
N ASP A 186 -12.30 -5.46 -19.49
CA ASP A 186 -12.91 -4.59 -20.50
C ASP A 186 -12.80 -3.08 -20.20
N ASN A 187 -12.30 -2.67 -19.03
CA ASN A 187 -12.13 -1.24 -18.70
C ASN A 187 -10.80 -0.63 -19.17
N VAL A 188 -10.18 -1.21 -20.20
CA VAL A 188 -9.07 -0.58 -20.95
C VAL A 188 -9.56 -0.18 -22.34
N HIS A 189 -10.59 0.67 -22.41
CA HIS A 189 -10.81 1.45 -23.62
C HIS A 189 -9.73 2.54 -23.66
N PHE A 190 -8.57 2.18 -24.21
CA PHE A 190 -7.65 3.17 -24.74
C PHE A 190 -8.36 3.78 -25.95
N GLU A 191 -8.95 4.96 -25.80
CA GLU A 191 -9.41 5.75 -26.94
C GLU A 191 -8.19 5.98 -27.82
N ALA A 192 -8.11 5.20 -28.90
CA ALA A 192 -7.18 5.48 -29.97
C ALA A 192 -7.56 6.84 -30.54
N MET A 193 -6.74 7.85 -30.28
CA MET A 193 -6.73 9.07 -31.09
C MET A 193 -6.30 8.68 -32.51
N SER A 194 -7.27 8.25 -33.32
CA SER A 194 -7.14 8.22 -34.78
C SER A 194 -7.59 9.57 -35.32
N ALA A 195 -6.62 10.28 -35.89
CA ALA A 195 -6.75 11.59 -36.48
C ALA A 195 -7.61 11.57 -37.74
N GLU A 196 -8.84 12.12 -37.68
CA GLU A 196 -9.56 12.63 -38.85
C GLU A 196 -10.46 13.78 -38.41
N ASP A 197 -10.04 15.02 -38.67
CA ASP A 197 -10.91 16.07 -39.22
C ASP A 197 -10.10 17.36 -39.48
N GLU A 198 -9.75 17.60 -40.74
CA GLU A 198 -9.80 18.96 -41.30
C GLU A 198 -10.40 18.89 -42.70
N HIS A 199 -11.70 19.16 -42.77
CA HIS A 199 -12.36 19.59 -44.00
C HIS A 199 -12.77 21.05 -43.84
N VAL A 200 -11.87 21.97 -44.20
CA VAL A 200 -12.21 23.39 -44.42
C VAL A 200 -11.95 23.73 -45.89
N LYS A 201 -13.08 23.82 -46.60
CA LYS A 201 -13.42 24.53 -47.84
C LYS A 201 -12.28 25.04 -48.73
N SER A 202 -12.27 24.52 -49.95
CA SER A 202 -11.68 25.12 -51.13
C SER A 202 -12.43 26.39 -51.54
N GLU A 203 -11.74 27.53 -51.54
CA GLU A 203 -12.05 28.66 -52.43
C GLU A 203 -10.91 28.84 -53.42
N THR A 204 -11.29 28.75 -54.69
CA THR A 204 -10.47 28.97 -55.87
C THR A 204 -9.98 30.41 -55.92
N THR A 205 -8.67 30.63 -55.97
CA THR A 205 -8.14 31.79 -56.71
C THR A 205 -6.80 31.44 -57.33
N SER A 206 -6.80 31.48 -58.66
CA SER A 206 -5.66 31.34 -59.54
C SER A 206 -4.53 32.28 -59.15
N ASN A 207 -3.30 31.77 -59.09
CA ASN A 207 -2.17 32.49 -59.65
C ASN A 207 -1.03 31.53 -60.01
N SER A 208 -0.75 31.52 -61.30
CA SER A 208 0.37 30.86 -61.96
C SER A 208 1.67 31.59 -61.67
N VAL A 209 2.71 30.88 -61.20
CA VAL A 209 4.09 31.16 -61.62
C VAL A 209 4.85 29.84 -61.76
N THR A 210 5.38 29.65 -62.96
CA THR A 210 6.14 28.52 -63.47
C THR A 210 7.63 28.56 -63.12
N ALA A 211 8.21 27.35 -63.10
CA ALA A 211 9.54 26.97 -63.58
C ALA A 211 10.80 27.27 -62.73
N ALA A 212 11.35 26.16 -62.21
CA ALA A 212 12.72 25.66 -62.35
C ALA A 212 13.82 26.57 -62.94
N THR A 213 15.02 26.50 -62.33
CA THR A 213 16.34 26.10 -62.90
C THR A 213 17.41 26.43 -61.83
N LYS A 214 18.05 25.45 -61.15
CA LYS A 214 19.28 24.68 -61.47
C LYS A 214 20.61 25.47 -61.40
N ASP A 215 21.59 24.83 -60.75
CA ASP A 215 23.06 25.01 -60.78
C ASP A 215 23.60 26.25 -60.01
N SER A 216 24.67 26.22 -59.20
CA SER A 216 25.89 25.39 -59.18
C SER A 216 26.77 25.70 -57.94
N ALA A 217 27.72 24.79 -57.69
CA ALA A 217 29.08 24.99 -57.14
C ALA A 217 29.34 25.21 -55.63
N THR A 218 29.82 24.13 -54.99
CA THR A 218 31.18 23.97 -54.41
C THR A 218 31.76 25.09 -53.53
N ALA A 219 32.06 24.79 -52.25
CA ALA A 219 33.45 24.69 -51.74
C ALA A 219 33.57 24.71 -50.19
N THR A 220 34.36 23.77 -49.69
CA THR A 220 35.38 23.93 -48.62
C THR A 220 34.97 24.07 -47.15
N SER A 221 35.01 22.91 -46.49
CA SER A 221 35.75 22.59 -45.25
C SER A 221 36.43 23.73 -44.48
N GLN A 222 36.09 23.89 -43.19
CA GLN A 222 37.13 24.02 -42.17
C GLN A 222 36.63 23.58 -40.79
N ARG A 223 37.30 22.55 -40.29
CA ARG A 223 37.30 22.04 -38.93
C ARG A 223 38.50 22.67 -38.24
N THR A 224 38.31 23.40 -37.15
CA THR A 224 39.40 23.72 -36.21
C THR A 224 38.87 23.70 -34.78
N SER A 225 39.50 22.82 -34.01
CA SER A 225 39.58 22.75 -32.56
C SER A 225 40.34 23.93 -31.96
N ALA A 226 39.90 24.37 -30.79
CA ALA A 226 40.74 24.76 -29.66
C ALA A 226 40.02 24.32 -28.38
#